data_AF-A0A8H7CVQ7-F1
#
_entry.id   AF-A0A8H7CVQ7-F1
#
_cell.length_a   1.000
_cell.length_b   1.000
_cell.length_c   1.000
_cell.angle_alpha   90.00
_cell.angle_beta   90.00
_cell.angle_gamma   90.00
#
_symmetry.space_group_name_H-M   'P 1'
#
loop_
_entity.id
_entity.type
_entity.pdbx_description
1 polymer ?
#
loop_
_entity_poly.entity_id
_entity_poly.type
_entity_poly.pdbx_seq_one_letter_code
_entity_poly.pdbx_strand_id
1 'polypeptide(L)'
;MERHHCEAAISIYVPLDEEAVPIAIVIPKHQRPHTHPPPPPTKVPIQVRRLYEQAVRAYGTSMATVNKVEQAPSMIQIMGKAPGLVHPSLLNVATKQGIITALKRNEPGGDKSGWEGLFDLYKADQEKEPSDCYIHSFDFLPGRKPASAVITTFEPILLECVQWVRSLDQDTTFKRMKAGLLNEYELTAFFCPLNRLFTFGRIYMDAKDTDAFEFAWYRIHEAFFAATGKQLAFKAWDPEGWLITISGDMESAPWIGMARSFIKRMDAANRPTVDEFLMKVLRVCRRHAVEGLKKAVKPHVDEDQWKRFEGFVSLKTPQDVQEFSDWVFSLNITTITAWWNHKLNHKWILPGLLECLSGLSHEDWLTTPFTSNGNETQHHWTNSQTGIGLNARECILRAAKADRAVGEQFKASLESGVMTNSRNELSHRTARNTKRHTSAIQKAQQAHAGQKKIAELRAQLAIAVAEAKTSSSGVVHVTQRSKTKSLVASAHVKGSAPTRPKRPEKTATVQDELKGIEMMTAPEVGNLDGEGNPNLPELAGPVSEAVDVEDRPPPLSNNTLSPLSESGGRFPEEYREMYGDAEPA
;
A
#
# COMPACT_ATOMS: atom_id res chain seq x y z
N MET A 1 33.14 16.79 -32.99
CA MET A 1 33.82 15.56 -33.42
C MET A 1 34.16 15.72 -34.88
N GLU A 2 35.43 15.87 -35.21
CA GLU A 2 35.89 15.76 -36.60
C GLU A 2 35.66 14.33 -37.09
N ARG A 3 35.05 14.17 -38.26
CA ARG A 3 34.92 12.86 -38.90
C ARG A 3 36.23 12.59 -39.63
N HIS A 4 37.06 11.70 -39.08
CA HIS A 4 38.26 11.24 -39.78
C HIS A 4 37.87 10.22 -40.85
N HIS A 5 38.33 10.43 -42.08
CA HIS A 5 38.20 9.46 -43.16
C HIS A 5 39.13 8.27 -42.88
N CYS A 6 38.61 7.04 -42.94
CA CYS A 6 39.38 5.82 -42.69
C CYS A 6 39.40 4.96 -43.95
N GLU A 7 40.59 4.71 -44.48
CA GLU A 7 40.79 3.87 -45.68
C GLU A 7 41.06 2.39 -45.34
N ALA A 8 40.97 2.04 -44.05
CA ALA A 8 41.27 0.69 -43.59
C ALA A 8 40.33 -0.33 -44.22
N ALA A 9 40.90 -1.47 -44.62
CA ALA A 9 40.16 -2.54 -45.25
C ALA A 9 40.41 -3.87 -44.54
N ILE A 10 39.37 -4.68 -44.42
CA ILE A 10 39.45 -6.06 -43.93
C ILE A 10 39.05 -7.01 -45.05
N SER A 11 39.66 -8.19 -45.08
CA SER A 11 39.19 -9.33 -45.86
C SER A 11 38.51 -10.30 -44.92
N ILE A 12 37.28 -10.69 -45.24
CA ILE A 12 36.53 -11.72 -44.52
C ILE A 12 36.49 -12.95 -45.42
N TYR A 13 37.06 -14.06 -44.95
CA TYR A 13 37.00 -15.35 -45.62
C TYR A 13 35.91 -16.17 -44.96
N VAL A 14 34.85 -16.45 -45.72
CA VAL A 14 33.75 -17.31 -45.28
C VAL A 14 33.99 -18.70 -45.87
N PRO A 15 33.92 -19.76 -45.06
CA PRO A 15 34.08 -21.13 -45.54
C PRO A 15 32.96 -21.48 -46.53
N LEU A 16 33.29 -22.28 -47.55
CA LEU A 16 32.32 -22.71 -48.56
C LEU A 16 31.31 -23.72 -48.00
N ASP A 17 31.71 -24.44 -46.95
CA ASP A 17 30.87 -25.37 -46.21
C ASP A 17 30.78 -24.89 -44.76
N GLU A 18 29.69 -24.17 -44.48
CA GLU A 18 29.42 -23.58 -43.16
C GLU A 18 29.07 -24.64 -42.10
N GLU A 19 28.65 -25.85 -42.51
CA GLU A 19 28.34 -26.95 -41.58
C GLU A 19 29.61 -27.64 -41.09
N ALA A 20 30.61 -27.81 -41.95
CA ALA A 20 31.89 -28.42 -41.59
C ALA A 20 32.81 -27.50 -40.78
N VAL A 21 32.83 -26.19 -41.09
CA VAL A 21 33.65 -25.20 -40.39
C VAL A 21 32.84 -23.91 -40.18
N PRO A 22 32.21 -23.70 -39.01
CA PRO A 22 31.39 -22.51 -38.76
C PRO A 22 32.23 -21.31 -38.30
N ILE A 23 33.37 -21.05 -38.96
CA ILE A 23 34.32 -20.00 -38.57
C ILE A 23 34.71 -19.16 -39.78
N ALA A 24 34.39 -17.86 -39.73
CA ALA A 24 34.92 -16.89 -40.67
C ALA A 24 36.29 -16.37 -40.20
N ILE A 25 37.24 -16.24 -41.12
CA ILE A 25 38.57 -15.67 -40.84
C ILE A 25 38.56 -14.21 -41.27
N VAL A 26 38.84 -13.30 -40.34
CA VAL A 26 38.94 -11.86 -40.61
C VAL A 26 40.41 -11.45 -40.59
N ILE A 27 40.94 -11.02 -41.73
CA ILE A 27 42.33 -10.58 -41.87
C ILE A 27 42.35 -9.08 -42.21
N PRO A 28 42.97 -8.23 -41.38
CA PRO A 28 43.21 -6.84 -41.72
C PRO A 28 44.13 -6.74 -42.95
N LYS A 29 43.80 -5.90 -43.93
CA LYS A 29 44.71 -5.63 -45.05
C LYS A 29 45.84 -4.73 -44.55
N HIS A 30 47.01 -5.31 -44.27
CA HIS A 30 48.17 -4.59 -43.77
C HIS A 30 48.60 -3.39 -44.64
N GLN A 31 48.29 -3.40 -45.93
CA GLN A 31 48.58 -2.32 -46.88
C GLN A 31 47.65 -1.09 -46.71
N ARG A 32 46.57 -1.21 -45.95
CA ARG A 32 45.62 -0.12 -45.66
C ARG A 32 45.34 -0.10 -44.15
N PRO A 33 46.28 0.37 -43.31
CA PRO A 33 46.07 0.48 -41.88
C PRO A 33 45.12 1.63 -41.52
N HIS A 34 44.62 1.63 -40.27
CA HIS A 34 43.89 2.78 -39.73
C HIS A 34 44.80 4.01 -39.70
N THR A 35 44.33 5.13 -40.28
CA THR A 35 45.06 6.42 -40.34
C THR A 35 44.60 7.41 -39.28
N HIS A 36 43.73 6.98 -38.37
CA HIS A 36 43.19 7.80 -37.29
C HIS A 36 43.43 7.11 -35.94
N PRO A 37 43.46 7.87 -34.83
CA PRO A 37 43.48 7.27 -33.50
C PRO A 37 42.29 6.33 -33.33
N PRO A 38 42.44 5.20 -32.62
CA PRO A 38 41.31 4.33 -32.32
C PRO A 38 40.25 5.14 -31.59
N PRO A 39 38.95 4.96 -31.90
CA PRO A 39 37.89 5.61 -31.16
C PRO A 39 38.01 5.24 -29.68
N PRO A 40 37.55 6.11 -28.75
CA PRO A 40 37.56 5.80 -27.33
C PRO A 40 36.90 4.43 -27.09
N PRO A 41 37.46 3.60 -26.19
CA PRO A 41 36.94 2.26 -25.98
C PRO A 41 35.51 2.32 -25.44
N THR A 42 34.56 1.98 -26.31
CA THR A 42 33.12 1.99 -25.99
C THR A 42 32.66 0.67 -25.37
N LYS A 43 33.38 -0.42 -25.62
CA LYS A 43 33.10 -1.74 -25.06
C LYS A 43 33.67 -1.84 -23.64
N VAL A 44 32.86 -2.32 -22.71
CA VAL A 44 33.31 -2.60 -21.33
C VAL A 44 34.20 -3.84 -21.34
N PRO A 45 35.45 -3.77 -20.87
CA PRO A 45 36.30 -4.96 -20.70
C PRO A 45 35.66 -5.96 -19.73
N ILE A 46 35.89 -7.25 -19.95
CA ILE A 46 35.20 -8.31 -19.18
C ILE A 46 35.46 -8.23 -17.67
N GLN A 47 36.70 -7.89 -17.29
CA GLN A 47 37.08 -7.72 -15.88
C GLN A 47 36.35 -6.55 -15.22
N VAL A 48 36.28 -5.41 -15.92
CA VAL A 48 35.55 -4.21 -15.47
C VAL A 48 34.05 -4.50 -15.36
N ARG A 49 33.49 -5.22 -16.33
CA ARG A 49 32.10 -5.66 -16.29
C ARG A 49 31.83 -6.55 -15.07
N ARG A 50 32.69 -7.52 -14.78
CA ARG A 50 32.56 -8.40 -13.60
C ARG A 50 32.61 -7.61 -12.29
N LEU A 51 33.50 -6.63 -12.15
CA LEU A 51 33.53 -5.75 -10.97
C LEU A 51 32.23 -4.97 -10.82
N TYR A 52 31.70 -4.40 -11.91
CA TYR A 52 30.42 -3.70 -11.87
C TYR A 52 29.26 -4.65 -11.52
N GLU A 53 29.25 -5.87 -12.07
CA GLU A 53 28.24 -6.89 -11.74
C GLU A 53 28.31 -7.32 -10.27
N GLN A 54 29.52 -7.46 -9.71
CA GLN A 54 29.72 -7.73 -8.28
C GLN A 54 29.19 -6.58 -7.41
N ALA A 55 29.47 -5.33 -7.78
CA ALA A 55 28.91 -4.16 -7.09
C ALA A 55 27.38 -4.13 -7.13
N VAL A 56 26.78 -4.47 -8.28
CA VAL A 56 25.31 -4.57 -8.43
C VAL A 56 24.75 -5.68 -7.53
N ARG A 57 25.37 -6.87 -7.51
CA ARG A 57 24.93 -7.99 -6.66
C ARG A 57 25.05 -7.66 -5.17
N ALA A 58 26.15 -7.04 -4.77
CA ALA A 58 26.37 -6.61 -3.39
C ALA A 58 25.36 -5.55 -2.93
N TYR A 59 24.90 -4.69 -3.83
CA TYR A 59 23.79 -3.78 -3.55
C TYR A 59 22.43 -4.52 -3.47
N GLY A 60 22.23 -5.49 -4.36
CA GLY A 60 20.98 -6.23 -4.55
C GLY A 60 20.42 -6.00 -5.96
N THR A 61 20.47 -7.04 -6.80
CA THR A 61 20.14 -6.98 -8.23
C THR A 61 18.70 -6.54 -8.51
N SER A 62 17.72 -7.09 -7.79
CA SER A 62 16.29 -6.72 -7.92
C SER A 62 15.99 -5.23 -7.69
N MET A 63 16.74 -4.58 -6.80
CA MET A 63 16.58 -3.16 -6.47
C MET A 63 17.49 -2.23 -7.28
N ALA A 64 18.39 -2.80 -8.06
CA ALA A 64 19.44 -2.05 -8.75
C ALA A 64 18.85 -1.10 -9.81
N THR A 65 19.29 0.15 -9.72
CA THR A 65 19.23 1.15 -10.78
C THR A 65 20.60 1.80 -10.84
N VAL A 66 20.98 2.35 -11.99
CA VAL A 66 22.32 2.97 -12.15
C VAL A 66 22.63 3.94 -11.01
N ASN A 67 21.70 4.85 -10.70
CA ASN A 67 21.89 5.85 -9.65
C ASN A 67 22.04 5.21 -8.25
N LYS A 68 21.17 4.25 -7.90
CA LYS A 68 21.21 3.59 -6.59
C LYS A 68 22.49 2.79 -6.38
N VAL A 69 22.94 2.07 -7.40
CA VAL A 69 24.17 1.27 -7.31
C VAL A 69 25.38 2.21 -7.22
N GLU A 70 25.43 3.30 -7.99
CA GLU A 70 26.56 4.24 -7.94
C GLU A 70 26.69 5.01 -6.62
N GLN A 71 25.56 5.24 -5.93
CA GLN A 71 25.56 5.84 -4.60
C GLN A 71 25.80 4.83 -3.47
N ALA A 72 25.79 3.53 -3.76
CA ALA A 72 25.96 2.50 -2.75
C ALA A 72 27.42 2.43 -2.26
N PRO A 73 27.66 2.25 -0.95
CA PRO A 73 29.01 2.04 -0.42
C PRO A 73 29.74 0.85 -1.08
N SER A 74 29.00 -0.20 -1.44
CA SER A 74 29.52 -1.39 -2.11
C SER A 74 30.20 -1.07 -3.46
N MET A 75 29.75 -0.02 -4.16
CA MET A 75 30.35 0.38 -5.44
C MET A 75 31.81 0.79 -5.26
N ILE A 76 32.09 1.70 -4.32
CA ILE A 76 33.44 2.18 -4.07
C ILE A 76 34.29 1.06 -3.44
N GLN A 77 33.73 0.25 -2.55
CA GLN A 77 34.44 -0.88 -1.94
C GLN A 77 34.91 -1.91 -2.96
N ILE A 78 34.10 -2.22 -3.98
CA ILE A 78 34.40 -3.26 -4.97
C ILE A 78 35.20 -2.70 -6.15
N MET A 79 34.85 -1.51 -6.65
CA MET A 79 35.52 -0.92 -7.82
C MET A 79 36.72 -0.02 -7.47
N GLY A 80 36.88 0.35 -6.20
CA GLY A 80 37.91 1.27 -5.69
C GLY A 80 37.71 2.74 -6.06
N LYS A 81 37.02 3.04 -7.17
CA LYS A 81 36.74 4.39 -7.69
C LYS A 81 35.36 4.43 -8.34
N ALA A 82 34.93 5.64 -8.69
CA ALA A 82 33.70 5.83 -9.49
C ALA A 82 33.79 5.06 -10.82
N PRO A 83 32.70 4.44 -11.32
CA PRO A 83 32.73 3.56 -12.50
C PRO A 83 33.38 4.17 -13.74
N GLY A 84 33.10 5.44 -14.03
CA GLY A 84 33.68 6.15 -15.18
C GLY A 84 35.18 6.39 -15.07
N LEU A 85 35.75 6.42 -13.86
CA LEU A 85 37.19 6.52 -13.62
C LEU A 85 37.88 5.16 -13.71
N VAL A 86 37.14 4.06 -13.54
CA VAL A 86 37.67 2.71 -13.77
C VAL A 86 37.75 2.43 -15.26
N HIS A 87 36.69 2.77 -16.02
CA HIS A 87 36.73 2.68 -17.48
C HIS A 87 35.76 3.67 -18.14
N PRO A 88 36.17 4.41 -19.20
CA PRO A 88 35.34 5.42 -19.86
C PRO A 88 34.00 4.89 -20.38
N SER A 89 33.92 3.63 -20.79
CA SER A 89 32.65 3.02 -21.25
C SER A 89 31.54 3.03 -20.19
N LEU A 90 31.88 3.06 -18.90
CA LEU A 90 30.91 3.13 -17.80
C LEU A 90 30.40 4.54 -17.52
N LEU A 91 30.91 5.57 -18.22
CA LEU A 91 30.24 6.88 -18.26
C LEU A 91 28.89 6.79 -18.99
N ASN A 92 28.72 5.82 -19.88
CA ASN A 92 27.47 5.59 -20.60
C ASN A 92 26.43 4.92 -19.69
N VAL A 93 25.38 5.67 -19.36
CA VAL A 93 24.25 5.20 -18.55
C VAL A 93 23.54 4.00 -19.17
N ALA A 94 23.37 3.97 -20.50
CA ALA A 94 22.71 2.86 -21.19
C ALA A 94 23.53 1.56 -21.09
N THR A 95 24.86 1.66 -21.09
CA THR A 95 25.75 0.50 -20.90
C THR A 95 25.61 -0.07 -19.50
N LYS A 96 25.66 0.79 -18.46
CA LYS A 96 25.43 0.39 -17.07
C LYS A 96 24.04 -0.23 -16.89
N GLN A 97 23.02 0.40 -17.47
CA GLN A 97 21.65 -0.10 -17.42
C GLN A 97 21.51 -1.45 -18.12
N GLY A 98 22.18 -1.66 -19.26
CA GLY A 98 22.21 -2.95 -19.95
C GLY A 98 22.80 -4.08 -19.10
N ILE A 99 23.87 -3.80 -18.34
CA ILE A 99 24.45 -4.77 -17.39
C ILE A 99 23.44 -5.10 -16.28
N ILE A 100 22.84 -4.08 -15.66
CA ILE A 100 21.82 -4.28 -14.61
C ILE A 100 20.63 -5.08 -15.13
N THR A 101 20.11 -4.74 -16.31
CA THR A 101 18.99 -5.44 -16.93
C THR A 101 19.34 -6.89 -17.26
N ALA A 102 20.56 -7.17 -17.73
CA ALA A 102 21.02 -8.54 -17.96
C ALA A 102 21.09 -9.35 -16.65
N LEU A 103 21.58 -8.73 -15.55
CA LEU A 103 21.59 -9.39 -14.25
C LEU A 103 20.18 -9.65 -13.72
N LYS A 104 19.26 -8.69 -13.86
CA LYS A 104 17.85 -8.87 -13.46
C LYS A 104 17.17 -10.01 -14.22
N ARG A 105 17.47 -10.19 -15.51
CA ARG A 105 16.93 -11.30 -16.31
C ARG A 105 17.39 -12.68 -15.81
N ASN A 106 18.57 -12.75 -15.21
CA ASN A 106 19.11 -14.00 -14.66
C ASN A 106 18.58 -14.31 -13.25
N GLU A 107 17.82 -13.42 -12.62
CA GLU A 107 17.13 -13.75 -11.38
C GLU A 107 15.85 -14.56 -11.66
N PRO A 108 15.33 -15.33 -10.69
CA PRO A 108 14.08 -16.10 -10.85
C PRO A 108 12.94 -15.24 -11.40
N GLY A 109 12.37 -15.69 -12.52
CA GLY A 109 11.27 -15.02 -13.23
C GLY A 109 11.59 -13.64 -13.81
N GLY A 110 12.87 -13.27 -13.90
CA GLY A 110 13.30 -11.95 -14.38
C GLY A 110 13.39 -11.82 -15.91
N ASP A 111 13.49 -12.94 -16.62
CA ASP A 111 13.42 -13.05 -18.08
C ASP A 111 11.98 -13.13 -18.59
N LYS A 112 11.05 -13.59 -17.75
CA LYS A 112 9.62 -13.69 -18.02
C LYS A 112 8.85 -12.46 -17.55
N SER A 113 7.60 -12.34 -18.01
CA SER A 113 6.71 -11.22 -17.65
C SER A 113 5.38 -11.71 -17.08
N GLY A 114 4.67 -10.82 -16.40
CA GLY A 114 3.34 -11.13 -15.86
C GLY A 114 3.34 -12.28 -14.85
N TRP A 115 2.35 -13.16 -14.97
CA TRP A 115 2.14 -14.28 -14.05
C TRP A 115 3.26 -15.30 -14.06
N GLU A 116 3.85 -15.61 -15.22
CA GLU A 116 4.91 -16.62 -15.32
C GLU A 116 6.15 -16.22 -14.50
N GLY A 117 6.56 -14.95 -14.58
CA GLY A 117 7.69 -14.45 -13.80
C GLY A 117 7.40 -14.43 -12.30
N LEU A 118 6.15 -14.22 -11.90
CA LEU A 118 5.75 -14.29 -10.48
C LEU A 118 5.68 -15.73 -9.98
N PHE A 119 5.26 -16.67 -10.83
CA PHE A 119 5.19 -18.09 -10.48
C PHE A 119 6.58 -18.71 -10.35
N ASP A 120 7.52 -18.36 -11.23
CA ASP A 120 8.93 -18.73 -11.09
C ASP A 120 9.55 -18.15 -9.81
N LEU A 121 9.18 -16.90 -9.45
CA LEU A 121 9.60 -16.29 -8.19
C LEU A 121 9.05 -17.07 -6.99
N TYR A 122 7.77 -17.45 -7.03
CA TYR A 122 7.15 -18.29 -6.01
C TYR A 122 7.88 -19.62 -5.86
N LYS A 123 8.12 -20.36 -6.96
CA LYS A 123 8.85 -21.63 -6.94
C LYS A 123 10.23 -21.50 -6.32
N ALA A 124 11.01 -20.49 -6.73
CA ALA A 124 12.33 -20.24 -6.17
C ALA A 124 12.29 -19.85 -4.69
N ASP A 125 11.17 -19.30 -4.21
CA ASP A 125 10.96 -19.02 -2.80
C ASP A 125 10.62 -20.29 -2.01
N GLN A 126 9.83 -21.20 -2.58
CA GLN A 126 9.48 -22.51 -1.98
C GLN A 126 10.67 -23.49 -1.88
N GLU A 127 11.77 -23.25 -2.61
CA GLU A 127 13.00 -24.02 -2.47
C GLU A 127 13.79 -23.68 -1.20
N LYS A 128 13.39 -22.64 -0.46
CA LYS A 128 14.01 -22.23 0.79
C LYS A 128 13.45 -23.04 1.96
N GLU A 129 14.14 -22.96 3.10
CA GLU A 129 13.59 -23.45 4.35
C GLU A 129 12.27 -22.72 4.68
N PRO A 130 11.27 -23.38 5.29
CA PRO A 130 9.98 -22.76 5.62
C PRO A 130 10.10 -21.45 6.42
N SER A 131 11.13 -21.33 7.26
CA SER A 131 11.42 -20.11 8.05
C SER A 131 11.95 -18.94 7.21
N ASP A 132 12.43 -19.21 6.00
CA ASP A 132 13.00 -18.22 5.07
C ASP A 132 12.08 -17.90 3.88
N CYS A 133 11.00 -18.67 3.72
CA CYS A 133 9.93 -18.45 2.75
C CYS A 133 9.16 -17.17 3.07
N TYR A 134 9.10 -16.26 2.10
CA TYR A 134 8.34 -15.03 2.19
C TYR A 134 7.03 -15.09 1.40
N ILE A 135 6.96 -15.88 0.34
CA ILE A 135 5.77 -16.11 -0.47
C ILE A 135 5.16 -17.44 -0.01
N HIS A 136 4.00 -17.37 0.65
CA HIS A 136 3.37 -18.54 1.28
C HIS A 136 2.38 -19.23 0.35
N SER A 137 1.78 -18.49 -0.57
CA SER A 137 0.90 -19.07 -1.58
C SER A 137 0.89 -18.26 -2.87
N PHE A 138 0.63 -18.96 -3.97
CA PHE A 138 0.28 -18.40 -5.27
C PHE A 138 -0.85 -19.25 -5.82
N ASP A 139 -2.07 -18.70 -5.82
CA ASP A 139 -3.26 -19.43 -6.24
C ASP A 139 -4.10 -18.64 -7.23
N PHE A 140 -4.91 -19.38 -7.99
CA PHE A 140 -5.99 -18.82 -8.77
C PHE A 140 -7.33 -19.09 -8.06
N LEU A 141 -8.20 -18.08 -8.05
CA LEU A 141 -9.55 -18.22 -7.53
C LEU A 141 -10.31 -19.32 -8.30
N PRO A 142 -10.88 -20.32 -7.61
CA PRO A 142 -11.65 -21.38 -8.26
C PRO A 142 -12.84 -20.84 -9.05
N GLY A 143 -13.12 -21.45 -10.20
CA GLY A 143 -14.36 -21.19 -10.96
C GLY A 143 -14.43 -19.84 -11.69
N ARG A 144 -13.39 -19.00 -11.62
CA ARG A 144 -13.42 -17.65 -12.23
C ARG A 144 -12.80 -17.62 -13.63
N LYS A 145 -13.46 -16.91 -14.55
CA LYS A 145 -12.97 -16.62 -15.92
C LYS A 145 -13.13 -15.12 -16.23
N PRO A 146 -12.06 -14.37 -16.54
CA PRO A 146 -10.65 -14.79 -16.52
C PRO A 146 -10.20 -15.19 -15.10
N ALA A 147 -9.18 -16.04 -15.02
CA ALA A 147 -8.63 -16.49 -13.75
C ALA A 147 -8.04 -15.29 -12.99
N SER A 148 -8.50 -15.09 -11.75
CA SER A 148 -7.93 -14.10 -10.83
C SER A 148 -6.96 -14.79 -9.89
N ALA A 149 -5.86 -14.13 -9.53
CA ALA A 149 -4.86 -14.72 -8.66
C ALA A 149 -4.76 -13.99 -7.33
N VAL A 150 -4.37 -14.74 -6.30
CA VAL A 150 -4.03 -14.25 -4.97
C VAL A 150 -2.66 -14.79 -4.60
N ILE A 151 -1.75 -13.89 -4.24
CA ILE A 151 -0.42 -14.20 -3.77
C ILE A 151 -0.31 -13.67 -2.34
N THR A 152 -0.13 -14.57 -1.37
CA THR A 152 0.07 -14.16 0.03
C THR A 152 1.54 -14.14 0.39
N THR A 153 1.97 -13.07 1.04
CA THR A 153 3.35 -12.91 1.47
C THR A 153 3.43 -12.44 2.92
N PHE A 154 4.32 -13.09 3.68
CA PHE A 154 4.53 -12.87 5.10
C PHE A 154 6.00 -13.10 5.45
N GLU A 155 6.54 -12.25 6.31
CA GLU A 155 7.79 -12.55 7.02
C GLU A 155 7.44 -13.41 8.26
N PRO A 156 7.90 -14.67 8.38
CA PRO A 156 7.40 -15.60 9.39
C PRO A 156 7.44 -15.07 10.83
N ILE A 157 8.54 -14.43 11.25
CA ILE A 157 8.67 -13.83 12.58
C ILE A 157 7.62 -12.75 12.84
N LEU A 158 7.31 -11.93 11.82
CA LEU A 158 6.29 -10.88 11.95
C LEU A 158 4.89 -11.49 12.03
N LEU A 159 4.63 -12.57 11.28
CA LEU A 159 3.38 -13.31 11.37
C LEU A 159 3.20 -13.95 12.74
N GLU A 160 4.25 -14.53 13.33
CA GLU A 160 4.23 -15.07 14.70
C GLU A 160 3.91 -14.00 15.75
N CYS A 161 4.36 -12.76 15.55
CA CYS A 161 4.08 -11.65 16.46
C CYS A 161 2.57 -11.30 16.54
N VAL A 162 1.78 -11.69 15.53
CA VAL A 162 0.32 -11.46 15.50
C VAL A 162 -0.42 -12.23 16.60
N GLN A 163 0.16 -13.30 17.14
CA GLN A 163 -0.47 -14.02 18.27
C GLN A 163 -0.52 -13.18 19.56
N TRP A 164 0.19 -12.05 19.61
CA TRP A 164 0.28 -11.17 20.79
C TRP A 164 -0.41 -9.81 20.58
N VAL A 165 -1.09 -9.61 19.46
CA VAL A 165 -1.78 -8.35 19.17
C VAL A 165 -3.29 -8.49 19.37
N ARG A 166 -3.91 -7.47 19.95
CA ARG A 166 -5.37 -7.43 20.20
C ARG A 166 -6.17 -6.76 19.08
N SER A 167 -5.49 -6.09 18.16
CA SER A 167 -6.09 -5.35 17.06
C SER A 167 -5.22 -5.45 15.82
N LEU A 168 -5.85 -5.63 14.67
CA LEU A 168 -5.22 -5.49 13.35
C LEU A 168 -5.80 -4.28 12.62
N ASP A 169 -5.07 -3.79 11.63
CA ASP A 169 -5.53 -2.77 10.70
C ASP A 169 -5.41 -3.32 9.27
N GLN A 170 -6.41 -3.07 8.44
CA GLN A 170 -6.40 -3.40 7.01
C GLN A 170 -6.48 -2.14 6.13
N ASP A 171 -5.71 -2.13 5.03
CA ASP A 171 -5.74 -1.08 4.01
C ASP A 171 -5.93 -1.65 2.60
N THR A 172 -6.79 -1.00 1.84
CA THR A 172 -7.00 -1.26 0.41
C THR A 172 -6.37 -0.17 -0.49
N THR A 173 -5.45 0.67 0.02
CA THR A 173 -4.79 1.69 -0.80
C THR A 173 -3.67 1.15 -1.70
N PHE A 174 -4.01 0.93 -2.97
CA PHE A 174 -3.16 0.29 -4.00
C PHE A 174 -2.05 1.18 -4.62
N LYS A 175 -1.26 1.90 -3.82
CA LYS A 175 -0.36 2.97 -4.33
C LYS A 175 1.04 2.53 -4.75
N ARG A 176 1.56 1.41 -4.23
CA ARG A 176 2.96 0.98 -4.46
C ARG A 176 3.19 0.41 -5.85
N MET A 177 2.24 -0.36 -6.34
CA MET A 177 2.35 -0.97 -7.66
C MET A 177 2.00 0.05 -8.75
N LYS A 178 2.75 0.02 -9.86
CA LYS A 178 2.33 0.71 -11.08
C LYS A 178 0.99 0.11 -11.51
N ALA A 179 0.03 0.95 -11.93
CA ALA A 179 -1.23 0.49 -12.50
C ALA A 179 -0.95 -0.64 -13.52
N GLY A 180 -1.55 -1.81 -13.29
CA GLY A 180 -1.13 -3.04 -13.94
C GLY A 180 -1.78 -4.28 -13.36
N LEU A 181 -1.04 -5.39 -13.39
CA LEU A 181 -1.53 -6.76 -13.18
C LEU A 181 -2.14 -7.01 -11.80
N LEU A 182 -1.58 -6.43 -10.75
CA LEU A 182 -1.90 -6.75 -9.36
C LEU A 182 -2.11 -5.47 -8.54
N ASN A 183 -2.87 -5.64 -7.46
CA ASN A 183 -3.12 -4.65 -6.43
C ASN A 183 -2.58 -5.20 -5.10
N GLU A 184 -2.04 -4.34 -4.24
CA GLU A 184 -1.52 -4.73 -2.92
C GLU A 184 -2.53 -4.40 -1.82
N TYR A 185 -2.95 -5.42 -1.08
CA TYR A 185 -3.74 -5.34 0.15
C TYR A 185 -2.78 -5.49 1.35
N GLU A 186 -2.73 -4.47 2.22
CA GLU A 186 -1.76 -4.40 3.32
C GLU A 186 -2.45 -4.62 4.67
N LEU A 187 -1.82 -5.45 5.51
CA LEU A 187 -2.25 -5.76 6.85
C LEU A 187 -1.17 -5.34 7.86
N THR A 188 -1.57 -4.55 8.84
CA THR A 188 -0.66 -3.98 9.83
C THR A 188 -1.15 -4.23 11.25
N ALA A 189 -0.23 -4.20 12.20
CA ALA A 189 -0.56 -4.34 13.61
C ALA A 189 0.39 -3.50 14.47
N PHE A 190 -0.09 -3.16 15.66
CA PHE A 190 0.73 -2.50 16.67
C PHE A 190 1.22 -3.53 17.69
N PHE A 191 2.54 -3.75 17.73
CA PHE A 191 3.16 -4.66 18.68
C PHE A 191 3.49 -3.92 19.97
N CYS A 192 2.67 -4.10 21.01
CA CYS A 192 2.83 -3.44 22.29
C CYS A 192 4.20 -3.67 22.96
N PRO A 193 4.77 -4.90 23.00
CA PRO A 193 6.04 -5.14 23.69
C PRO A 193 7.20 -4.28 23.16
N LEU A 194 7.27 -4.06 21.85
CA LEU A 194 8.27 -3.18 21.23
C LEU A 194 7.74 -1.77 20.95
N ASN A 195 6.48 -1.54 21.31
CA ASN A 195 5.78 -0.29 21.14
C ASN A 195 5.93 0.23 19.69
N ARG A 196 5.72 -0.67 18.73
CA ARG A 196 6.07 -0.46 17.32
C ARG A 196 4.98 -0.99 16.40
N LEU A 197 4.65 -0.18 15.40
CA LEU A 197 3.81 -0.59 14.29
C LEU A 197 4.63 -1.37 13.25
N PHE A 198 4.02 -2.39 12.65
CA PHE A 198 4.63 -3.17 11.60
C PHE A 198 3.59 -3.69 10.60
N THR A 199 4.03 -3.98 9.39
CA THR A 199 3.26 -4.74 8.39
C THR A 199 3.55 -6.21 8.62
N PHE A 200 2.53 -7.03 8.83
CA PHE A 200 2.71 -8.48 8.97
C PHE A 200 2.35 -9.23 7.69
N GLY A 201 1.43 -8.68 6.89
CA GLY A 201 0.96 -9.33 5.67
C GLY A 201 0.83 -8.36 4.51
N ARG A 202 1.25 -8.82 3.33
CA ARG A 202 1.02 -8.15 2.05
C ARG A 202 0.45 -9.17 1.08
N ILE A 203 -0.74 -8.88 0.57
CA ILE A 203 -1.45 -9.79 -0.32
C ILE A 203 -1.58 -9.10 -1.66
N TYR A 204 -1.17 -9.79 -2.72
CA TYR A 204 -1.27 -9.27 -4.08
C TYR A 204 -2.38 -9.98 -4.82
N MET A 205 -3.35 -9.21 -5.32
CA MET A 205 -4.52 -9.75 -6.02
C MET A 205 -4.94 -8.85 -7.19
N ASP A 206 -5.47 -9.44 -8.26
CA ASP A 206 -5.97 -8.71 -9.43
C ASP A 206 -7.48 -8.39 -9.33
N ALA A 207 -8.20 -9.11 -8.46
CA ALA A 207 -9.59 -8.86 -8.09
C ALA A 207 -9.73 -8.10 -6.76
N LYS A 208 -10.84 -7.37 -6.59
CA LYS A 208 -11.16 -6.55 -5.40
C LYS A 208 -12.58 -6.79 -4.88
N ASP A 209 -13.13 -7.96 -5.18
CA ASP A 209 -14.44 -8.37 -4.71
C ASP A 209 -14.35 -9.23 -3.45
N THR A 210 -15.52 -9.47 -2.87
CA THR A 210 -15.69 -10.26 -1.65
C THR A 210 -15.01 -11.62 -1.73
N ASP A 211 -15.09 -12.32 -2.86
CA ASP A 211 -14.56 -13.68 -3.01
C ASP A 211 -13.02 -13.67 -3.01
N ALA A 212 -12.41 -12.66 -3.63
CA ALA A 212 -10.95 -12.47 -3.57
C ALA A 212 -10.46 -12.19 -2.16
N PHE A 213 -11.17 -11.35 -1.39
CA PHE A 213 -10.81 -11.08 0.00
C PHE A 213 -11.08 -12.29 0.90
N GLU A 214 -12.15 -13.04 0.68
CA GLU A 214 -12.43 -14.28 1.39
C GLU A 214 -11.31 -15.30 1.19
N PHE A 215 -10.88 -15.49 -0.06
CA PHE A 215 -9.78 -16.39 -0.38
C PHE A 215 -8.44 -15.90 0.20
N ALA A 216 -8.18 -14.60 0.18
CA ALA A 216 -7.01 -14.00 0.82
C ALA A 216 -6.97 -14.29 2.33
N TRP A 217 -8.10 -14.11 3.03
CA TRP A 217 -8.21 -14.42 4.45
C TRP A 217 -8.08 -15.91 4.72
N TYR A 218 -8.66 -16.77 3.88
CA TYR A 218 -8.44 -18.21 3.96
C TYR A 218 -6.95 -18.56 3.95
N ARG A 219 -6.16 -17.99 3.04
CA ARG A 219 -4.70 -18.19 2.98
C ARG A 219 -3.94 -17.54 4.12
N ILE A 220 -4.43 -16.42 4.67
CA ILE A 220 -3.86 -15.82 5.90
C ILE A 220 -3.99 -16.78 7.08
N HIS A 221 -5.16 -17.42 7.25
CA HIS A 221 -5.34 -18.41 8.32
C HIS A 221 -4.39 -19.61 8.17
N GLU A 222 -4.24 -20.14 6.96
CA GLU A 222 -3.33 -21.27 6.71
C GLU A 222 -1.87 -20.90 7.03
N ALA A 223 -1.41 -19.73 6.56
CA ALA A 223 -0.05 -19.26 6.83
C ALA A 223 0.16 -19.00 8.32
N PHE A 224 -0.83 -18.41 9.01
CA PHE A 224 -0.74 -18.15 10.45
C PHE A 224 -0.70 -19.44 11.26
N PHE A 225 -1.53 -20.44 10.91
CA PHE A 225 -1.52 -21.75 11.55
C PHE A 225 -0.20 -22.48 11.31
N ALA A 226 0.33 -22.46 10.08
CA ALA A 226 1.63 -23.05 9.77
C ALA A 226 2.78 -22.42 10.56
N ALA A 227 2.74 -21.10 10.77
CA ALA A 227 3.77 -20.37 11.52
C ALA A 227 3.68 -20.55 13.05
N THR A 228 2.46 -20.67 13.61
CA THR A 228 2.26 -20.58 15.07
C THR A 228 1.68 -21.83 15.71
N GLY A 229 1.14 -22.76 14.93
CA GLY A 229 0.32 -23.89 15.41
C GLY A 229 -1.04 -23.47 15.98
N LYS A 230 -1.41 -22.19 15.95
CA LYS A 230 -2.65 -21.66 16.52
C LYS A 230 -3.61 -21.17 15.44
N GLN A 231 -4.91 -21.26 15.72
CA GLN A 231 -5.93 -20.66 14.85
C GLN A 231 -6.03 -19.16 15.14
N LEU A 232 -6.02 -18.35 14.09
CA LEU A 232 -6.35 -16.92 14.21
C LEU A 232 -7.84 -16.80 14.53
N ALA A 233 -8.16 -16.43 15.77
CA ALA A 233 -9.53 -16.40 16.28
C ALA A 233 -9.82 -15.15 17.11
N PHE A 234 -11.08 -14.72 17.07
CA PHE A 234 -11.55 -13.57 17.83
C PHE A 234 -12.07 -13.98 19.21
N LYS A 235 -11.69 -13.23 20.25
CA LYS A 235 -12.18 -13.37 21.63
C LYS A 235 -13.71 -13.42 21.72
N ALA A 236 -14.41 -12.69 20.83
CA ALA A 236 -15.87 -12.62 20.83
C ALA A 236 -16.57 -13.90 20.32
N TRP A 237 -15.83 -14.78 19.65
CA TRP A 237 -16.37 -15.95 18.95
C TRP A 237 -15.68 -17.26 19.32
N ASP A 238 -14.50 -17.19 19.95
CA ASP A 238 -13.69 -18.33 20.35
C ASP A 238 -13.12 -18.08 21.77
N PRO A 239 -13.32 -19.01 22.72
CA PRO A 239 -12.75 -18.91 24.06
C PRO A 239 -11.21 -18.81 24.10
N GLU A 240 -10.52 -19.40 23.12
CA GLU A 240 -9.06 -19.31 22.97
C GLU A 240 -8.63 -18.12 22.11
N GLY A 241 -9.59 -17.41 21.51
CA GLY A 241 -9.35 -16.24 20.69
C GLY A 241 -8.80 -15.07 21.51
N TRP A 242 -7.70 -14.48 21.04
CA TRP A 242 -7.09 -13.29 21.66
C TRP A 242 -7.38 -12.01 20.87
N LEU A 243 -7.70 -12.13 19.59
CA LEU A 243 -7.93 -10.97 18.73
C LEU A 243 -9.27 -10.33 19.11
N ILE A 244 -9.29 -9.02 19.32
CA ILE A 244 -10.51 -8.29 19.69
C ILE A 244 -11.12 -7.65 18.46
N THR A 245 -10.32 -6.88 17.72
CA THR A 245 -10.83 -6.09 16.59
C THR A 245 -9.95 -6.12 15.36
N ILE A 246 -10.55 -5.80 14.23
CA ILE A 246 -9.87 -5.35 13.03
C ILE A 246 -10.42 -3.97 12.68
N SER A 247 -9.54 -3.04 12.32
CA SER A 247 -9.91 -1.69 11.90
C SER A 247 -9.63 -1.43 10.42
N GLY A 248 -10.43 -0.58 9.79
CA GLY A 248 -10.28 -0.26 8.36
C GLY A 248 -11.25 0.81 7.86
N ASP A 249 -11.26 1.06 6.54
CA ASP A 249 -12.24 1.96 5.90
C ASP A 249 -13.61 1.27 5.71
N MET A 250 -14.62 1.98 5.22
CA MET A 250 -16.00 1.48 5.01
C MET A 250 -16.19 0.73 3.68
N GLU A 251 -15.13 0.14 3.12
CA GLU A 251 -15.21 -0.63 1.88
C GLU A 251 -15.79 -2.03 2.16
N SER A 252 -16.89 -2.40 1.51
CA SER A 252 -17.67 -3.59 1.92
C SER A 252 -17.01 -4.93 1.60
N ALA A 253 -16.43 -5.06 0.40
CA ALA A 253 -15.82 -6.31 -0.08
C ALA A 253 -14.79 -6.92 0.88
N PRO A 254 -13.78 -6.18 1.40
CA PRO A 254 -12.80 -6.74 2.31
C PRO A 254 -13.41 -7.20 3.65
N TRP A 255 -14.38 -6.47 4.19
CA TRP A 255 -15.05 -6.86 5.44
C TRP A 255 -15.90 -8.12 5.29
N ILE A 256 -16.72 -8.17 4.24
CA ILE A 256 -17.59 -9.33 3.99
C ILE A 256 -16.72 -10.56 3.68
N GLY A 257 -15.67 -10.41 2.86
CA GLY A 257 -14.77 -11.50 2.53
C GLY A 257 -14.06 -12.06 3.76
N MET A 258 -13.52 -11.17 4.60
CA MET A 258 -12.94 -11.52 5.90
C MET A 258 -13.94 -12.29 6.77
N ALA A 259 -15.13 -11.72 7.01
CA ALA A 259 -16.14 -12.34 7.86
C ALA A 259 -16.52 -13.74 7.36
N ARG A 260 -16.73 -13.92 6.05
CA ARG A 260 -17.02 -15.23 5.45
C ARG A 260 -15.92 -16.24 5.71
N SER A 261 -14.65 -15.84 5.59
CA SER A 261 -13.49 -16.70 5.87
C SER A 261 -13.48 -17.21 7.32
N PHE A 262 -13.71 -16.32 8.29
CA PHE A 262 -13.79 -16.71 9.70
C PHE A 262 -15.01 -17.60 9.98
N ILE A 263 -16.21 -17.18 9.53
CA ILE A 263 -17.46 -17.90 9.78
C ILE A 263 -17.42 -19.34 9.20
N LYS A 264 -16.81 -19.54 8.03
CA LYS A 264 -16.69 -20.89 7.43
C LYS A 264 -15.87 -21.86 8.27
N ARG A 265 -14.97 -21.36 9.12
CA ARG A 265 -14.15 -22.17 10.03
C ARG A 265 -14.84 -22.44 11.37
N MET A 266 -15.92 -21.73 11.68
CA MET A 266 -16.73 -21.97 12.87
C MET A 266 -17.62 -23.19 12.70
N ASP A 267 -17.98 -23.82 13.82
CA ASP A 267 -18.95 -24.90 13.89
C ASP A 267 -20.27 -24.48 13.24
N ALA A 268 -20.79 -25.31 12.33
CA ALA A 268 -21.98 -25.05 11.54
C ALA A 268 -23.21 -24.72 12.41
N ALA A 269 -23.32 -25.30 13.61
CA ALA A 269 -24.41 -25.03 14.53
C ALA A 269 -24.38 -23.61 15.13
N ASN A 270 -23.21 -22.96 15.15
CA ASN A 270 -22.96 -21.68 15.82
C ASN A 270 -22.57 -20.56 14.86
N ARG A 271 -22.75 -20.74 13.54
CA ARG A 271 -22.34 -19.74 12.54
C ARG A 271 -23.24 -18.49 12.61
N PRO A 272 -22.67 -17.32 12.94
CA PRO A 272 -23.43 -16.08 12.87
C PRO A 272 -23.62 -15.66 11.40
N THR A 273 -24.56 -14.74 11.19
CA THR A 273 -24.59 -13.96 9.95
C THR A 273 -23.35 -13.06 9.84
N VAL A 274 -23.04 -12.59 8.62
CA VAL A 274 -21.93 -11.66 8.39
C VAL A 274 -22.06 -10.39 9.22
N ASP A 275 -23.26 -9.82 9.30
CA ASP A 275 -23.49 -8.59 10.07
C ASP A 275 -23.26 -8.82 11.57
N GLU A 276 -23.83 -9.89 12.14
CA GLU A 276 -23.62 -10.24 13.55
C GLU A 276 -22.14 -10.46 13.87
N PHE A 277 -21.42 -11.14 12.97
CA PHE A 277 -19.98 -11.33 13.09
C PHE A 277 -19.24 -10.00 13.16
N LEU A 278 -19.46 -9.14 12.15
CA LEU A 278 -18.78 -7.85 12.03
C LEU A 278 -19.11 -6.90 13.19
N MET A 279 -20.34 -6.90 13.69
CA MET A 279 -20.74 -6.07 14.83
C MET A 279 -19.92 -6.30 16.10
N LYS A 280 -19.32 -7.49 16.27
CA LYS A 280 -18.50 -7.84 17.44
C LYS A 280 -16.99 -7.71 17.24
N VAL A 281 -16.52 -7.42 16.01
CA VAL A 281 -15.09 -7.47 15.69
C VAL A 281 -14.59 -6.27 14.88
N LEU A 282 -15.49 -5.49 14.28
CA LEU A 282 -15.14 -4.43 13.35
C LEU A 282 -15.04 -3.08 14.06
N ARG A 283 -13.99 -2.32 13.70
CA ARG A 283 -13.84 -0.91 14.04
C ARG A 283 -13.68 -0.09 12.78
N VAL A 284 -14.62 0.80 12.49
CA VAL A 284 -14.48 1.71 11.36
C VAL A 284 -13.48 2.81 11.74
N CYS A 285 -12.54 3.10 10.84
CA CYS A 285 -11.67 4.24 11.00
C CYS A 285 -12.48 5.54 11.07
N ARG A 286 -12.44 6.20 12.23
CA ARG A 286 -13.16 7.46 12.46
C ARG A 286 -12.70 8.56 11.52
N ARG A 287 -11.42 8.57 11.13
CA ARG A 287 -10.89 9.58 10.21
C ARG A 287 -11.51 9.46 8.83
N HIS A 288 -11.58 8.26 8.26
CA HIS A 288 -12.21 8.04 6.96
C HIS A 288 -13.72 8.35 6.99
N ALA A 289 -14.41 7.96 8.07
CA ALA A 289 -15.82 8.32 8.26
C ALA A 289 -16.03 9.85 8.31
N VAL A 290 -15.20 10.59 9.05
CA VAL A 290 -15.28 12.05 9.16
C VAL A 290 -14.83 12.75 7.86
N GLU A 291 -13.81 12.26 7.17
CA GLU A 291 -13.39 12.80 5.87
C GLU A 291 -14.46 12.57 4.80
N GLY A 292 -15.11 11.41 4.80
CA GLY A 292 -16.27 11.12 3.95
C GLY A 292 -17.45 12.05 4.25
N LEU A 293 -17.74 12.28 5.53
CA LEU A 293 -18.73 13.26 5.98
C LEU A 293 -18.41 14.69 5.49
N LYS A 294 -17.14 15.14 5.61
CA LYS A 294 -16.71 16.46 5.13
C LYS A 294 -16.94 16.65 3.63
N LYS A 295 -16.69 15.60 2.82
CA LYS A 295 -16.88 15.68 1.36
C LYS A 295 -18.36 15.65 0.98
N ALA A 296 -19.13 14.75 1.58
CA ALA A 296 -20.51 14.48 1.17
C ALA A 296 -21.55 15.43 1.80
N VAL A 297 -21.27 15.98 2.99
CA VAL A 297 -22.28 16.71 3.78
C VAL A 297 -21.94 18.19 3.96
N LYS A 298 -20.69 18.55 4.29
CA LYS A 298 -20.31 19.95 4.57
C LYS A 298 -20.75 20.97 3.51
N PRO A 299 -20.71 20.67 2.19
CA PRO A 299 -21.13 21.63 1.16
C PRO A 299 -22.63 21.96 1.17
N HIS A 300 -23.46 21.17 1.85
CA HIS A 300 -24.92 21.22 1.78
C HIS A 300 -25.58 21.71 3.07
N VAL A 301 -24.81 22.05 4.09
CA VAL A 301 -25.32 22.37 5.43
C VAL A 301 -24.71 23.65 5.99
N ASP A 302 -25.44 24.33 6.86
CA ASP A 302 -24.92 25.46 7.62
C ASP A 302 -23.94 25.01 8.74
N GLU A 303 -23.41 25.96 9.49
CA GLU A 303 -22.41 25.68 10.52
C GLU A 303 -22.96 24.94 11.74
N ASP A 304 -24.23 25.14 12.10
CA ASP A 304 -24.84 24.49 13.27
C ASP A 304 -25.29 23.07 12.93
N GLN A 305 -25.86 22.87 11.74
CA GLN A 305 -26.09 21.56 11.16
C GLN A 305 -24.77 20.79 11.02
N TRP A 306 -23.70 21.44 10.55
CA TRP A 306 -22.38 20.82 10.45
C TRP A 306 -21.85 20.33 11.80
N LYS A 307 -21.95 21.14 12.86
CA LYS A 307 -21.55 20.70 14.22
C LYS A 307 -22.33 19.48 14.68
N ARG A 308 -23.63 19.42 14.39
CA ARG A 308 -24.46 18.24 14.70
C ARG A 308 -23.96 17.01 13.92
N PHE A 309 -23.64 17.15 12.65
CA PHE A 309 -23.00 16.09 11.87
C PHE A 309 -21.64 15.68 12.44
N GLU A 310 -20.74 16.61 12.81
CA GLU A 310 -19.44 16.23 13.42
C GLU A 310 -19.60 15.45 14.73
N GLY A 311 -20.68 15.70 15.48
CA GLY A 311 -21.00 15.04 16.74
C GLY A 311 -21.60 13.63 16.63
N PHE A 312 -21.98 13.16 15.43
CA PHE A 312 -22.73 11.89 15.30
C PHE A 312 -21.94 10.67 15.82
N VAL A 313 -20.63 10.69 15.71
CA VAL A 313 -19.71 9.66 16.23
C VAL A 313 -19.63 9.63 17.76
N SER A 314 -20.44 10.41 18.46
CA SER A 314 -20.49 10.50 19.92
C SER A 314 -21.91 10.29 20.47
N LEU A 315 -22.83 9.80 19.64
CA LEU A 315 -24.15 9.34 20.07
C LEU A 315 -24.00 8.16 21.04
N LYS A 316 -24.79 8.16 22.12
CA LYS A 316 -24.57 7.27 23.28
C LYS A 316 -25.65 6.21 23.44
N THR A 317 -26.81 6.41 22.83
CA THR A 317 -27.93 5.47 22.92
C THR A 317 -28.48 5.15 21.53
N PRO A 318 -29.10 3.97 21.33
CA PRO A 318 -29.80 3.67 20.09
C PRO A 318 -30.90 4.70 19.77
N GLN A 319 -31.51 5.28 20.79
CA GLN A 319 -32.53 6.33 20.63
C GLN A 319 -31.93 7.62 20.08
N ASP A 320 -30.75 8.04 20.55
CA ASP A 320 -30.05 9.20 19.99
C ASP A 320 -29.76 9.00 18.49
N VAL A 321 -29.44 7.77 18.08
CA VAL A 321 -29.20 7.42 16.68
C VAL A 321 -30.48 7.48 15.84
N GLN A 322 -31.61 7.04 16.40
CA GLN A 322 -32.89 7.16 15.74
C GLN A 322 -33.29 8.64 15.58
N GLU A 323 -33.20 9.44 16.63
CA GLU A 323 -33.48 10.88 16.58
C GLU A 323 -32.56 11.62 15.60
N PHE A 324 -31.29 11.21 15.52
CA PHE A 324 -30.36 11.71 14.53
C PHE A 324 -30.78 11.31 13.11
N SER A 325 -31.22 10.07 12.91
CA SER A 325 -31.71 9.58 11.61
C SER A 325 -32.95 10.35 11.15
N ASP A 326 -33.94 10.50 12.02
CA ASP A 326 -35.17 11.25 11.73
C ASP A 326 -34.85 12.69 11.36
N TRP A 327 -33.93 13.32 12.09
CA TRP A 327 -33.43 14.66 11.76
C TRP A 327 -32.74 14.69 10.39
N VAL A 328 -31.86 13.74 10.08
CA VAL A 328 -31.21 13.66 8.75
C VAL A 328 -32.22 13.56 7.62
N PHE A 329 -33.25 12.71 7.78
CA PHE A 329 -34.31 12.58 6.78
C PHE A 329 -35.17 13.83 6.67
N SER A 330 -35.42 14.55 7.77
CA SER A 330 -36.19 15.79 7.76
C SER A 330 -35.52 16.94 6.98
N LEU A 331 -34.20 16.90 6.77
CA LEU A 331 -33.48 17.88 5.95
C LEU A 331 -33.88 17.82 4.47
N ASN A 332 -34.41 16.69 3.98
CA ASN A 332 -34.81 16.48 2.59
C ASN A 332 -33.69 16.79 1.55
N ILE A 333 -32.43 16.50 1.89
CA ILE A 333 -31.28 16.68 0.99
C ILE A 333 -30.81 15.31 0.51
N THR A 334 -31.02 15.02 -0.78
CA THR A 334 -30.74 13.70 -1.39
C THR A 334 -29.33 13.18 -1.13
N THR A 335 -28.30 14.02 -1.26
CA THR A 335 -26.90 13.61 -1.02
C THR A 335 -26.66 13.18 0.42
N ILE A 336 -27.25 13.89 1.39
CA ILE A 336 -27.11 13.59 2.82
C ILE A 336 -27.92 12.34 3.16
N THR A 337 -29.14 12.21 2.62
CA THR A 337 -29.97 11.02 2.77
C THR A 337 -29.28 9.78 2.20
N ALA A 338 -28.70 9.87 1.00
CA ALA A 338 -27.93 8.78 0.40
C ALA A 338 -26.69 8.44 1.25
N TRP A 339 -25.99 9.47 1.75
CA TRP A 339 -24.88 9.28 2.67
C TRP A 339 -25.33 8.53 3.92
N TRP A 340 -26.46 8.87 4.56
CA TRP A 340 -26.92 8.20 5.77
C TRP A 340 -27.45 6.79 5.50
N ASN A 341 -28.23 6.61 4.42
CA ASN A 341 -28.72 5.30 3.98
C ASN A 341 -27.60 4.30 3.75
N HIS A 342 -26.45 4.71 3.20
CA HIS A 342 -25.28 3.84 3.10
C HIS A 342 -24.86 3.24 4.46
N LYS A 343 -24.97 4.00 5.56
CA LYS A 343 -24.56 3.55 6.91
C LYS A 343 -25.61 2.64 7.52
N LEU A 344 -26.88 2.85 7.19
CA LEU A 344 -28.00 2.00 7.62
C LEU A 344 -28.05 0.68 6.84
N ASN A 345 -27.81 0.73 5.53
CA ASN A 345 -27.88 -0.43 4.64
C ASN A 345 -26.78 -1.45 4.94
N HIS A 346 -25.58 -0.97 5.28
CA HIS A 346 -24.50 -1.81 5.78
C HIS A 346 -24.58 -1.86 7.31
N LYS A 347 -25.32 -2.84 7.84
CA LYS A 347 -25.68 -2.93 9.27
C LYS A 347 -24.48 -2.95 10.22
N TRP A 348 -23.28 -3.24 9.73
CA TRP A 348 -22.03 -3.21 10.50
C TRP A 348 -21.36 -1.84 10.59
N ILE A 349 -21.69 -0.85 9.73
CA ILE A 349 -20.99 0.45 9.72
C ILE A 349 -21.26 1.24 11.00
N LEU A 350 -22.53 1.42 11.37
CA LEU A 350 -22.88 2.17 12.58
C LEU A 350 -22.36 1.49 13.85
N PRO A 351 -22.53 0.16 14.06
CA PRO A 351 -21.88 -0.58 15.15
C PRO A 351 -20.36 -0.43 15.20
N GLY A 352 -19.70 -0.36 14.04
CA GLY A 352 -18.25 -0.12 13.97
C GLY A 352 -17.83 1.31 14.29
N LEU A 353 -18.76 2.28 14.32
CA LEU A 353 -18.52 3.69 14.64
C LEU A 353 -19.05 4.10 16.02
N LEU A 354 -20.11 3.45 16.50
CA LEU A 354 -20.87 3.82 17.68
C LEU A 354 -20.93 2.67 18.67
N GLU A 355 -20.47 2.94 19.89
CA GLU A 355 -20.42 1.96 20.97
C GLU A 355 -21.78 1.38 21.31
N CYS A 356 -22.80 2.24 21.35
CA CYS A 356 -24.15 1.88 21.75
C CYS A 356 -24.85 0.91 20.80
N LEU A 357 -24.30 0.71 19.60
CA LEU A 357 -24.77 -0.26 18.62
C LEU A 357 -23.77 -1.40 18.40
N SER A 358 -22.58 -1.31 19.01
CA SER A 358 -21.52 -2.30 18.88
C SER A 358 -21.85 -3.55 19.70
N GLY A 359 -21.42 -4.71 19.21
CA GLY A 359 -21.42 -5.95 19.96
C GLY A 359 -20.16 -6.17 20.80
N LEU A 360 -19.22 -5.22 20.78
CA LEU A 360 -18.03 -5.22 21.64
C LEU A 360 -18.40 -4.90 23.08
N SER A 361 -17.66 -5.47 24.05
CA SER A 361 -17.77 -5.04 25.44
C SER A 361 -17.26 -3.60 25.60
N HIS A 362 -17.72 -2.88 26.63
CA HIS A 362 -17.26 -1.52 26.93
C HIS A 362 -15.73 -1.45 27.06
N GLU A 363 -15.13 -2.42 27.74
CA GLU A 363 -13.67 -2.50 27.91
C GLU A 363 -12.95 -2.72 26.59
N ASP A 364 -13.42 -3.68 25.78
CA ASP A 364 -12.84 -3.99 24.47
C ASP A 364 -12.97 -2.79 23.51
N TRP A 365 -14.08 -2.05 23.59
CA TRP A 365 -14.32 -0.83 22.81
C TRP A 365 -13.35 0.31 23.15
N LEU A 366 -13.03 0.48 24.44
CA LEU A 366 -12.12 1.51 24.94
C LEU A 366 -10.64 1.17 24.70
N THR A 367 -10.29 -0.11 24.76
CA THR A 367 -8.90 -0.58 24.63
C THR A 367 -8.46 -0.77 23.18
N THR A 368 -9.40 -0.81 22.23
CA THR A 368 -9.09 -0.96 20.81
C THR A 368 -9.07 0.37 20.06
N PRO A 369 -8.10 0.58 19.15
CA PRO A 369 -7.98 1.83 18.42
C PRO A 369 -9.18 2.09 17.50
N PHE A 370 -9.42 3.36 17.19
CA PHE A 370 -10.41 3.82 16.20
C PHE A 370 -9.76 4.66 15.08
N THR A 371 -8.45 4.46 14.87
CA THR A 371 -7.67 5.29 13.93
C THR A 371 -6.84 4.42 12.99
N SER A 372 -6.95 4.66 11.69
CA SER A 372 -6.03 4.13 10.67
C SER A 372 -4.67 4.83 10.67
N ASN A 373 -4.38 5.70 11.64
CA ASN A 373 -3.10 6.43 11.70
C ASN A 373 -1.90 5.47 11.72
N GLY A 374 -2.07 4.28 12.31
CA GLY A 374 -1.09 3.21 12.23
C GLY A 374 -0.84 2.88 10.76
N ASN A 375 -1.84 2.27 10.14
CA ASN A 375 -1.81 1.89 8.74
C ASN A 375 -1.29 3.00 7.80
N GLU A 376 -1.84 4.22 7.85
CA GLU A 376 -1.38 5.36 7.02
C GLU A 376 0.11 5.70 7.22
N THR A 377 0.58 5.63 8.47
CA THR A 377 2.00 5.84 8.79
C THR A 377 2.85 4.72 8.21
N GLN A 378 2.37 3.48 8.29
CA GLN A 378 3.05 2.32 7.73
C GLN A 378 3.12 2.39 6.21
N HIS A 379 2.01 2.73 5.54
CA HIS A 379 1.97 3.01 4.11
C HIS A 379 3.03 4.03 3.70
N HIS A 380 3.09 5.16 4.40
CA HIS A 380 4.09 6.20 4.11
C HIS A 380 5.52 5.69 4.34
N TRP A 381 5.76 4.95 5.43
CA TRP A 381 7.05 4.35 5.72
C TRP A 381 7.46 3.35 4.65
N THR A 382 6.61 2.38 4.30
CA THR A 382 6.84 1.37 3.26
C THR A 382 7.14 2.05 1.91
N ASN A 383 6.37 3.07 1.53
CA ASN A 383 6.63 3.85 0.32
C ASN A 383 8.02 4.51 0.33
N SER A 384 8.46 5.03 1.48
CA SER A 384 9.79 5.63 1.63
C SER A 384 10.93 4.61 1.51
N GLN A 385 10.71 3.36 1.97
CA GLN A 385 11.73 2.31 1.97
C GLN A 385 11.82 1.59 0.62
N THR A 386 10.66 1.27 0.03
CA THR A 386 10.58 0.40 -1.15
C THR A 386 10.45 1.18 -2.46
N GLY A 387 9.92 2.41 -2.40
CA GLY A 387 9.53 3.21 -3.55
C GLY A 387 8.12 2.90 -4.06
N ILE A 388 7.67 3.67 -5.06
CA ILE A 388 6.33 3.56 -5.67
C ILE A 388 6.43 3.37 -7.19
N GLY A 389 5.36 2.90 -7.83
CA GLY A 389 5.30 2.69 -9.27
C GLY A 389 6.13 1.49 -9.73
N LEU A 390 6.22 0.45 -8.90
CA LEU A 390 6.99 -0.76 -9.16
C LEU A 390 6.16 -1.78 -9.97
N ASN A 391 6.83 -2.66 -10.73
CA ASN A 391 6.16 -3.86 -11.23
C ASN A 391 5.95 -4.87 -10.08
N ALA A 392 5.04 -5.83 -10.26
CA ALA A 392 4.67 -6.79 -9.20
C ALA A 392 5.86 -7.53 -8.59
N ARG A 393 6.76 -8.06 -9.44
CA ARG A 393 7.97 -8.78 -9.02
C ARG A 393 8.89 -7.91 -8.16
N GLU A 394 9.17 -6.69 -8.62
CA GLU A 394 9.97 -5.73 -7.86
C GLU A 394 9.27 -5.29 -6.56
N CYS A 395 7.93 -5.23 -6.55
CA CYS A 395 7.16 -4.89 -5.36
C CYS A 395 7.33 -5.95 -4.26
N ILE A 396 7.15 -7.22 -4.61
CA ILE A 396 7.31 -8.38 -3.72
C ILE A 396 8.74 -8.45 -3.19
N LEU A 397 9.75 -8.40 -4.07
CA LEU A 397 11.15 -8.53 -3.65
C LEU A 397 11.61 -7.38 -2.73
N ARG A 398 11.13 -6.16 -2.96
CA ARG A 398 11.44 -5.02 -2.08
C ARG A 398 10.69 -5.07 -0.77
N ALA A 399 9.45 -5.53 -0.79
CA ALA A 399 8.68 -5.77 0.42
C ALA A 399 9.35 -6.83 1.29
N ALA A 400 9.72 -7.98 0.71
CA ALA A 400 10.44 -9.05 1.38
C ALA A 400 11.69 -8.54 2.12
N LYS A 401 12.52 -7.76 1.44
CA LYS A 401 13.72 -7.17 2.07
C LYS A 401 13.38 -6.22 3.21
N ALA A 402 12.37 -5.36 3.04
CA ALA A 402 11.98 -4.40 4.06
C ALA A 402 11.38 -5.09 5.29
N ASP A 403 10.47 -6.03 5.08
CA ASP A 403 9.78 -6.75 6.13
C ASP A 403 10.76 -7.67 6.89
N ARG A 404 11.68 -8.35 6.20
CA ARG A 404 12.76 -9.14 6.84
C ARG A 404 13.65 -8.30 7.73
N ALA A 405 14.06 -7.11 7.27
CA ALA A 405 14.83 -6.19 8.10
C ALA A 405 14.06 -5.73 9.36
N VAL A 406 12.73 -5.65 9.29
CA VAL A 406 11.87 -5.41 10.46
C VAL A 406 11.83 -6.65 11.36
N GLY A 407 11.67 -7.85 10.79
CA GLY A 407 11.70 -9.12 11.52
C GLY A 407 13.00 -9.32 12.31
N GLU A 408 14.16 -9.09 11.68
CA GLU A 408 15.47 -9.14 12.32
C GLU A 408 15.59 -8.15 13.48
N GLN A 409 15.04 -6.93 13.32
CA GLN A 409 15.01 -5.93 14.40
C GLN A 409 14.09 -6.34 15.54
N PHE A 410 12.94 -6.96 15.24
CA PHE A 410 12.02 -7.47 16.25
C PHE A 410 12.70 -8.56 17.06
N LYS A 411 13.30 -9.54 16.39
CA LYS A 411 14.06 -10.62 17.03
C LYS A 411 15.17 -10.07 17.93
N ALA A 412 16.03 -9.20 17.39
CA ALA A 412 17.12 -8.61 18.16
C ALA A 412 16.62 -7.79 19.36
N SER A 413 15.53 -7.02 19.21
CA SER A 413 14.96 -6.25 20.33
C SER A 413 14.33 -7.13 21.40
N LEU A 414 13.66 -8.23 21.02
CA LEU A 414 13.09 -9.18 21.96
C LEU A 414 14.16 -9.96 22.73
N GLU A 415 15.25 -10.35 22.06
CA GLU A 415 16.36 -11.09 22.69
C GLU A 415 17.22 -10.20 23.60
N SER A 416 17.47 -8.96 23.19
CA SER A 416 18.36 -8.04 23.94
C SER A 416 17.65 -7.15 24.95
N GLY A 417 16.32 -7.03 24.87
CA GLY A 417 15.55 -6.01 25.58
C GLY A 417 15.79 -4.57 25.09
N VAL A 418 16.65 -4.37 24.07
CA VAL A 418 16.98 -3.04 23.57
C VAL A 418 16.04 -2.67 22.43
N MET A 419 15.20 -1.66 22.66
CA MET A 419 14.32 -1.13 21.64
C MET A 419 15.08 -0.38 20.53
N THR A 420 14.67 -0.56 19.28
CA THR A 420 15.21 0.16 18.13
C THR A 420 15.07 1.69 18.27
N ASN A 421 14.07 2.15 19.03
CA ASN A 421 13.87 3.54 19.39
C ASN A 421 13.48 3.68 20.87
N SER A 422 14.47 3.92 21.72
CA SER A 422 14.28 4.16 23.16
C SER A 422 13.41 5.38 23.48
N ARG A 423 13.16 6.28 22.53
CA ARG A 423 12.29 7.46 22.68
C ARG A 423 10.91 7.23 22.07
N ASN A 424 10.35 6.03 22.22
CA ASN A 424 9.02 5.74 21.71
C ASN A 424 7.95 5.48 22.78
N GLU A 425 8.31 5.40 24.06
CA GLU A 425 7.39 5.20 25.18
C GLU A 425 6.17 6.15 25.18
N LEU A 426 5.13 5.77 25.93
CA LEU A 426 3.91 6.58 26.06
C LEU A 426 4.22 8.02 26.48
N SER A 427 5.10 8.23 27.46
CA SER A 427 5.56 9.55 27.92
C SER A 427 6.11 10.40 26.76
N HIS A 428 7.00 9.84 25.96
CA HIS A 428 7.60 10.48 24.79
C HIS A 428 6.56 10.77 23.70
N ARG A 429 5.63 9.85 23.45
CA ARG A 429 4.53 10.04 22.49
C ARG A 429 3.58 11.14 22.95
N THR A 430 3.17 11.13 24.21
CA THR A 430 2.33 12.16 24.81
C THR A 430 3.00 13.53 24.72
N ALA A 431 4.27 13.66 25.13
CA ALA A 431 5.01 14.92 25.01
C ALA A 431 5.08 15.43 23.56
N ARG A 432 5.34 14.53 22.58
CA ARG A 432 5.36 14.88 21.15
C ARG A 432 3.98 15.28 20.64
N ASN A 433 2.93 14.56 21.02
CA ASN A 433 1.55 14.86 20.63
C ASN A 433 1.08 16.19 21.21
N THR A 434 1.35 16.45 22.50
CA THR A 434 1.08 17.75 23.14
C THR A 434 1.81 18.86 22.39
N LYS A 435 3.10 18.70 22.09
CA LYS A 435 3.86 19.69 21.33
C LYS A 435 3.28 19.93 19.93
N ARG A 436 2.87 18.88 19.23
CA ARG A 436 2.20 18.97 17.92
C ARG A 436 0.87 19.72 18.03
N HIS A 437 0.04 19.38 19.02
CA HIS A 437 -1.26 20.02 19.25
C HIS A 437 -1.08 21.52 19.56
N THR A 438 -0.18 21.86 20.47
CA THR A 438 0.17 23.25 20.77
C THR A 438 0.67 23.99 19.53
N SER A 439 1.54 23.35 18.73
CA SER A 439 2.03 23.95 17.49
C SER A 439 0.93 24.15 16.45
N ALA A 440 -0.02 23.22 16.35
CA ALA A 440 -1.18 23.32 15.46
C ALA A 440 -2.12 24.45 15.88
N ILE A 441 -2.42 24.56 17.18
CA ILE A 441 -3.18 25.69 17.75
C ILE A 441 -2.49 27.01 17.43
N GLN A 442 -1.18 27.11 17.68
CA GLN A 442 -0.42 28.33 17.40
C GLN A 442 -0.47 28.70 15.92
N LYS A 443 -0.31 27.73 15.01
CA LYS A 443 -0.44 27.97 13.56
C LYS A 443 -1.84 28.39 13.16
N ALA A 444 -2.88 27.78 13.74
CA ALA A 444 -4.27 28.15 13.46
C ALA A 444 -4.58 29.57 13.96
N GLN A 445 -4.11 29.94 15.15
CA GLN A 445 -4.21 31.29 15.69
C GLN A 445 -3.48 32.31 14.80
N GLN A 446 -2.26 31.99 14.35
CA GLN A 446 -1.51 32.83 13.41
C GLN A 446 -2.23 32.98 12.07
N ALA A 447 -2.78 31.90 11.52
CA ALA A 447 -3.55 31.93 10.27
C ALA A 447 -4.82 32.77 10.41
N HIS A 448 -5.56 32.62 11.52
CA HIS A 448 -6.74 33.42 11.81
C HIS A 448 -6.41 34.92 11.97
N ALA A 449 -5.34 35.24 12.72
CA ALA A 449 -4.85 36.61 12.84
C ALA A 449 -4.43 37.19 11.46
N GLY A 450 -3.77 36.39 10.62
CA GLY A 450 -3.42 36.76 9.25
C GLY A 450 -4.63 37.03 8.37
N GLN A 451 -5.64 36.15 8.41
CA GLN A 451 -6.90 36.33 7.67
C GLN A 451 -7.66 37.59 8.12
N LYS A 452 -7.73 37.84 9.43
CA LYS A 452 -8.33 39.06 9.98
C LYS A 452 -7.62 40.31 9.45
N LYS A 453 -6.28 40.31 9.44
CA LYS A 453 -5.48 41.42 8.91
C LYS A 453 -5.68 41.62 7.40
N ILE A 454 -5.81 40.54 6.63
CA ILE A 454 -6.13 40.61 5.19
C ILE A 454 -7.53 41.21 4.99
N ALA A 455 -8.52 40.81 5.79
CA ALA A 455 -9.87 41.35 5.73
C ALA A 455 -9.89 42.86 6.06
N GLU A 456 -9.17 43.28 7.11
CA GLU A 456 -9.00 44.69 7.47
C GLU A 456 -8.35 45.50 6.34
N LEU A 457 -7.26 45.00 5.74
CA LEU A 457 -6.61 45.66 4.60
C LEU A 457 -7.52 45.74 3.37
N ARG A 458 -8.34 44.72 3.11
CA ARG A 458 -9.34 44.75 2.02
C ARG A 458 -10.42 45.79 2.26
N ALA A 459 -10.89 45.92 3.51
CA ALA A 459 -11.85 46.95 3.88
C ALA A 459 -11.26 48.36 3.71
N GLN A 460 -10.01 48.58 4.15
CA GLN A 460 -9.29 49.84 3.96
C GLN A 460 -9.07 50.16 2.47
N LEU A 461 -8.71 49.16 1.66
CA LEU A 461 -8.56 49.34 0.21
C LEU A 461 -9.89 49.72 -0.44
N ALA A 462 -11.01 49.10 -0.04
CA ALA A 462 -12.32 49.44 -0.56
C ALA A 462 -12.73 50.88 -0.23
N ILE A 463 -12.44 51.35 0.99
CA ILE A 463 -12.65 52.74 1.41
C ILE A 463 -11.78 53.69 0.57
N ALA A 464 -10.47 53.41 0.45
CA ALA A 464 -9.56 54.25 -0.33
C ALA A 464 -9.93 54.32 -1.82
N VAL A 465 -10.41 53.22 -2.41
CA VAL A 465 -10.92 53.20 -3.79
C VAL A 465 -12.22 54.02 -3.93
N ALA A 466 -13.11 53.97 -2.93
CA ALA A 466 -14.30 54.80 -2.92
C ALA A 466 -13.96 56.30 -2.81
N GLU A 467 -13.00 56.67 -1.95
CA GLU A 467 -12.50 58.04 -1.77
C GLU A 467 -11.76 58.57 -3.00
N ALA A 468 -10.99 57.72 -3.69
CA ALA A 468 -10.34 58.09 -4.94
C ALA A 468 -11.37 58.34 -6.06
N LYS A 469 -12.45 57.56 -6.10
CA LYS A 469 -13.55 57.79 -7.05
C LYS A 469 -14.26 59.11 -6.77
N THR A 470 -14.57 59.44 -5.51
CA THR A 470 -15.21 60.71 -5.15
C THR A 470 -14.30 61.92 -5.37
N SER A 471 -12.98 61.78 -5.17
CA SER A 471 -12.00 62.83 -5.45
C SER A 471 -11.77 63.04 -6.96
N SER A 472 -11.91 62.00 -7.79
CA SER A 472 -11.81 62.10 -9.25
C SER A 472 -13.01 62.78 -9.92
N SER A 473 -14.18 62.79 -9.25
CA SER A 473 -15.37 63.54 -9.70
C SER A 473 -15.29 65.06 -9.48
N GLY A 474 -14.19 65.57 -8.88
CA GLY A 474 -13.96 67.00 -8.66
C GLY A 474 -13.01 67.70 -9.64
N VAL A 475 -12.40 66.99 -10.60
CA VAL A 475 -11.49 67.59 -11.59
C VAL A 475 -11.82 67.07 -12.99
N VAL A 476 -12.95 67.55 -13.53
CA VAL A 476 -13.20 67.54 -14.97
C VAL A 476 -13.58 68.95 -15.39
N HIS A 477 -12.56 69.79 -15.54
CA HIS A 477 -12.35 70.65 -16.71
C HIS A 477 -11.04 71.44 -16.53
N VAL A 478 -10.05 71.18 -17.39
CA VAL A 478 -9.30 72.19 -18.18
C VAL A 478 -8.13 71.50 -18.92
N THR A 479 -8.32 71.45 -20.25
CA THR A 479 -7.34 71.42 -21.38
C THR A 479 -6.34 70.27 -21.60
N GLN A 480 -6.61 69.56 -22.71
CA GLN A 480 -5.74 69.27 -23.85
C GLN A 480 -4.22 69.00 -23.67
N ARG A 481 -3.87 67.75 -24.01
CA ARG A 481 -2.92 67.34 -25.07
C ARG A 481 -1.43 67.76 -24.92
N SER A 482 -0.59 66.87 -24.40
CA SER A 482 0.74 66.60 -24.99
C SER A 482 1.37 65.27 -24.56
N LYS A 483 1.97 64.62 -25.55
CA LYS A 483 2.84 63.44 -25.57
C LYS A 483 3.82 63.33 -24.39
N THR A 484 4.05 62.09 -23.89
CA THR A 484 5.34 61.37 -23.71
C THR A 484 5.15 60.23 -22.68
N LYS A 485 5.17 58.95 -23.07
CA LYS A 485 6.33 58.02 -23.02
C LYS A 485 7.24 58.15 -21.78
N SER A 486 7.38 56.99 -21.12
CA SER A 486 8.42 56.56 -20.16
C SER A 486 8.08 56.70 -18.66
N LEU A 487 8.58 55.70 -17.90
CA LEU A 487 8.56 55.55 -16.43
C LEU A 487 7.34 54.86 -15.79
N VAL A 488 7.20 53.55 -16.06
CA VAL A 488 6.86 52.59 -14.99
C VAL A 488 7.97 51.53 -14.95
N ALA A 489 9.13 51.98 -14.48
CA ALA A 489 10.14 51.14 -13.88
C ALA A 489 10.38 51.71 -12.48
N SER A 490 10.44 50.83 -11.47
CA SER A 490 10.74 51.11 -10.06
C SER A 490 9.55 51.24 -9.11
N ALA A 491 8.97 50.09 -8.74
CA ALA A 491 8.48 49.84 -7.38
C ALA A 491 8.57 48.33 -7.08
N HIS A 492 9.79 47.80 -7.11
CA HIS A 492 10.13 46.51 -6.52
C HIS A 492 10.50 46.75 -5.05
N VAL A 493 9.56 46.50 -4.13
CA VAL A 493 9.91 46.31 -2.71
C VAL A 493 10.11 44.81 -2.50
N LYS A 494 11.35 44.46 -2.18
CA LYS A 494 11.84 43.12 -1.85
C LYS A 494 11.18 42.62 -0.56
N GLY A 495 10.29 41.64 -0.69
CA GLY A 495 9.91 40.72 0.38
C GLY A 495 10.40 39.33 0.02
N SER A 496 11.53 38.92 0.58
CA SER A 496 12.14 37.60 0.36
C SER A 496 11.27 36.49 0.94
N ALA A 497 10.60 35.71 0.09
CA ALA A 497 10.04 34.41 0.45
C ALA A 497 11.03 33.29 0.04
N PRO A 498 11.19 32.23 0.84
CA PRO A 498 12.10 31.15 0.51
C PRO A 498 11.59 30.33 -0.67
N THR A 499 12.44 30.16 -1.68
CA THR A 499 12.22 29.36 -2.89
C THR A 499 11.98 27.89 -2.55
N ARG A 500 10.75 27.42 -2.79
CA ARG A 500 10.42 25.99 -2.95
C ARG A 500 10.44 25.66 -4.45
N PRO A 501 11.13 24.59 -4.90
CA PRO A 501 11.23 24.29 -6.32
C PRO A 501 9.86 23.88 -6.90
N LYS A 502 9.46 24.53 -8.00
CA LYS A 502 8.27 24.22 -8.80
C LYS A 502 8.41 22.84 -9.45
N ARG A 503 7.43 21.96 -9.20
CA ARG A 503 7.18 20.73 -9.96
C ARG A 503 6.41 21.11 -11.24
N PRO A 504 6.68 20.50 -12.40
CA PRO A 504 5.97 20.84 -13.63
C PRO A 504 4.50 20.38 -13.55
N GLU A 505 3.58 21.34 -13.70
CA GLU A 505 2.16 21.09 -13.95
C GLU A 505 1.99 20.46 -15.33
N LYS A 506 1.46 19.25 -15.38
CA LYS A 506 0.80 18.73 -16.58
C LYS A 506 -0.69 19.06 -16.43
N THR A 507 -1.16 19.95 -17.28
CA THR A 507 -2.58 20.19 -17.55
C THR A 507 -3.17 18.93 -18.20
N ALA A 508 -3.93 18.16 -17.42
CA ALA A 508 -4.96 17.28 -17.94
C ALA A 508 -6.31 17.92 -17.61
N THR A 509 -7.17 18.02 -18.61
CA THR A 509 -8.47 18.67 -18.56
C THR A 509 -9.45 17.92 -17.66
N VAL A 510 -10.20 18.66 -16.86
CA VAL A 510 -11.19 18.24 -15.84
C VAL A 510 -12.34 17.35 -16.38
N GLN A 511 -12.41 17.11 -17.70
CA GLN A 511 -13.40 16.24 -18.32
C GLN A 511 -12.99 14.76 -18.40
N ASP A 512 -11.70 14.40 -18.23
CA ASP A 512 -11.27 12.99 -18.28
C ASP A 512 -11.30 12.28 -16.90
N GLU A 513 -11.42 13.03 -15.80
CA GLU A 513 -11.54 12.48 -14.43
C GLU A 513 -12.99 12.15 -14.01
N LEU A 514 -13.99 12.52 -14.81
CA LEU A 514 -15.42 12.32 -14.51
C LEU A 514 -16.01 11.01 -15.06
N LYS A 515 -15.23 10.17 -15.75
CA LYS A 515 -15.69 8.84 -16.23
C LYS A 515 -15.49 7.70 -15.22
N GLY A 516 -14.93 7.98 -14.04
CA GLY A 516 -14.65 6.97 -13.00
C GLY A 516 -15.67 6.92 -11.85
N ILE A 517 -16.75 7.70 -11.92
CA ILE A 517 -17.82 7.73 -10.90
C ILE A 517 -19.16 7.54 -11.62
N GLU A 518 -19.38 6.34 -12.15
CA GLU A 518 -20.74 5.88 -12.41
C GLU A 518 -21.24 5.20 -11.14
N MET A 519 -22.27 5.80 -10.55
CA MET A 519 -23.10 5.17 -9.52
C MET A 519 -23.73 3.91 -10.13
N MET A 520 -23.27 2.73 -9.72
CA MET A 520 -24.00 1.50 -9.99
C MET A 520 -25.28 1.49 -9.17
N THR A 521 -26.40 1.75 -9.85
CA THR A 521 -27.72 1.30 -9.43
C THR A 521 -27.72 -0.22 -9.30
N ALA A 522 -28.23 -0.72 -8.17
CA ALA A 522 -28.42 -2.14 -7.91
C ALA A 522 -29.31 -2.80 -9.00
N PRO A 523 -29.02 -4.03 -9.44
CA PRO A 523 -29.96 -4.75 -10.29
C PRO A 523 -31.17 -5.22 -9.46
N GLU A 524 -32.34 -5.10 -10.08
CA GLU A 524 -33.65 -5.50 -9.56
C GLU A 524 -33.66 -6.98 -9.16
N VAL A 525 -34.27 -7.25 -8.00
CA VAL A 525 -34.60 -8.59 -7.54
C VAL A 525 -35.78 -9.08 -8.38
N GLY A 526 -35.49 -9.93 -9.37
CA GLY A 526 -36.52 -10.63 -10.15
C GLY A 526 -37.17 -11.72 -9.30
N ASN A 527 -38.45 -11.52 -8.96
CA ASN A 527 -39.35 -12.59 -8.53
C ASN A 527 -39.44 -13.65 -9.64
N LEU A 528 -39.19 -14.91 -9.30
CA LEU A 528 -39.57 -16.06 -10.12
C LEU A 528 -40.41 -17.00 -9.26
N ASP A 529 -41.70 -16.71 -9.22
CA ASP A 529 -42.72 -17.71 -8.94
C ASP A 529 -42.90 -18.57 -10.20
N GLY A 530 -42.92 -19.88 -9.99
CA GLY A 530 -42.97 -20.87 -11.05
C GLY A 530 -44.35 -20.99 -11.69
N GLU A 531 -44.36 -21.24 -13.00
CA GLU A 531 -45.36 -22.08 -13.65
C GLU A 531 -44.64 -22.98 -14.67
N GLY A 532 -44.98 -24.28 -14.62
CA GLY A 532 -44.30 -25.33 -15.36
C GLY A 532 -44.65 -25.41 -16.83
N ASN A 533 -43.89 -26.24 -17.55
CA ASN A 533 -44.43 -27.01 -18.66
C ASN A 533 -43.68 -28.35 -18.76
N PRO A 534 -44.38 -29.48 -18.92
CA PRO A 534 -43.84 -30.82 -18.85
C PRO A 534 -43.45 -31.31 -20.26
N ASN A 535 -42.29 -31.94 -20.39
CA ASN A 535 -42.06 -32.94 -21.43
C ASN A 535 -40.97 -33.93 -21.01
N LEU A 536 -41.46 -35.13 -20.72
CA LEU A 536 -40.84 -36.46 -20.62
C LEU A 536 -39.96 -36.81 -21.84
N PRO A 537 -39.11 -37.89 -21.83
CA PRO A 537 -39.37 -39.13 -21.11
C PRO A 537 -38.25 -39.78 -20.29
N GLU A 538 -38.74 -40.49 -19.26
CA GLU A 538 -38.15 -41.63 -18.58
C GLU A 538 -37.48 -42.63 -19.53
N LEU A 539 -36.28 -43.07 -19.15
CA LEU A 539 -35.78 -44.41 -19.44
C LEU A 539 -35.22 -45.00 -18.14
N ALA A 540 -35.86 -46.08 -17.70
CA ALA A 540 -35.50 -46.91 -16.55
C ALA A 540 -34.12 -47.56 -16.74
N GLY A 541 -33.31 -47.62 -15.68
CA GLY A 541 -33.05 -48.90 -15.01
C GLY A 541 -31.53 -49.11 -14.77
N PRO A 542 -31.16 -49.96 -13.79
CA PRO A 542 -30.11 -49.63 -12.82
C PRO A 542 -28.76 -50.25 -13.15
N VAL A 543 -27.67 -49.56 -12.79
CA VAL A 543 -26.36 -50.20 -12.62
C VAL A 543 -25.74 -49.66 -11.34
N SER A 544 -25.69 -50.55 -10.36
CA SER A 544 -24.85 -50.50 -9.18
C SER A 544 -23.38 -50.44 -9.60
N GLU A 545 -22.63 -49.45 -9.14
CA GLU A 545 -21.23 -49.63 -8.77
C GLU A 545 -20.77 -48.43 -7.92
N ALA A 546 -20.39 -48.76 -6.68
CA ALA A 546 -19.77 -47.84 -5.76
C ALA A 546 -18.37 -47.48 -6.28
N VAL A 547 -18.10 -46.20 -6.44
CA VAL A 547 -16.74 -45.67 -6.52
C VAL A 547 -16.69 -44.47 -5.59
N ASP A 548 -16.16 -44.70 -4.40
CA ASP A 548 -15.67 -43.67 -3.50
C ASP A 548 -14.63 -42.81 -4.24
N VAL A 549 -14.90 -41.52 -4.36
CA VAL A 549 -13.90 -40.52 -4.73
C VAL A 549 -13.88 -39.47 -3.63
N GLU A 550 -13.11 -39.76 -2.59
CA GLU A 550 -12.57 -38.74 -1.68
C GLU A 550 -11.55 -37.92 -2.48
N ASP A 551 -11.94 -36.72 -2.94
CA ASP A 551 -11.01 -35.73 -3.47
C ASP A 551 -10.74 -34.68 -2.37
N ARG A 552 -10.00 -35.12 -1.33
CA ARG A 552 -9.29 -34.21 -0.43
C ARG A 552 -7.86 -34.05 -0.98
N PRO A 553 -7.37 -32.82 -1.21
CA PRO A 553 -5.95 -32.63 -1.48
C PRO A 553 -5.14 -33.16 -0.28
N PRO A 554 -3.97 -33.79 -0.51
CA PRO A 554 -3.18 -34.37 0.56
C PRO A 554 -2.73 -33.27 1.55
N PRO A 555 -2.66 -33.57 2.86
CA PRO A 555 -2.12 -32.64 3.83
C PRO A 555 -0.66 -32.33 3.50
N LEU A 556 -0.32 -31.05 3.51
CA LEU A 556 1.06 -30.58 3.48
C LEU A 556 1.82 -31.26 4.63
N SER A 557 2.99 -31.82 4.33
CA SER A 557 3.86 -32.48 5.29
C SER A 557 4.18 -31.56 6.46
N ASN A 558 3.89 -32.04 7.68
CA ASN A 558 4.26 -31.39 8.94
C ASN A 558 5.79 -31.23 9.04
N ASN A 559 6.29 -30.05 8.68
CA ASN A 559 7.56 -29.54 9.17
C ASN A 559 7.24 -28.42 10.17
N THR A 560 7.22 -28.79 11.44
CA THR A 560 7.08 -27.88 12.58
C THR A 560 8.26 -26.91 12.59
N LEU A 561 7.97 -25.61 12.45
CA LEU A 561 8.90 -24.55 12.83
C LEU A 561 9.15 -24.65 14.35
N SER A 562 10.41 -24.63 14.79
CA SER A 562 10.71 -24.50 16.22
C SER A 562 10.15 -23.16 16.72
N PRO A 563 9.21 -23.16 17.68
CA PRO A 563 8.65 -21.93 18.21
C PRO A 563 9.73 -21.09 18.90
N LEU A 564 9.59 -19.76 18.89
CA LEU A 564 10.40 -18.81 19.67
C LEU A 564 10.54 -19.17 21.17
N SER A 565 9.71 -20.09 21.68
CA SER A 565 9.84 -20.65 23.03
C SER A 565 11.09 -21.50 23.24
N GLU A 566 11.67 -22.11 22.18
CA GLU A 566 12.87 -22.95 22.31
C GLU A 566 14.17 -22.12 22.30
N SER A 567 14.17 -20.89 21.76
CA SER A 567 15.35 -20.03 21.69
C SER A 567 15.56 -19.09 22.90
N GLY A 568 14.89 -19.35 24.04
CA GLY A 568 15.24 -18.72 25.31
C GLY A 568 14.96 -17.21 25.43
N GLY A 569 14.12 -16.64 24.57
CA GLY A 569 13.63 -15.28 24.75
C GLY A 569 12.68 -15.22 25.95
N ARG A 570 13.20 -14.91 27.15
CA ARG A 570 12.35 -14.63 28.31
C ARG A 570 11.52 -13.37 28.05
N PHE A 571 10.22 -13.56 27.87
CA PHE A 571 9.24 -12.49 27.94
C PHE A 571 9.36 -11.80 29.32
N PRO A 572 9.42 -10.46 29.41
CA PRO A 572 9.48 -9.78 30.69
C PRO A 572 8.20 -10.05 31.49
N GLU A 573 8.37 -10.53 32.73
CA GLU A 573 7.31 -10.99 33.64
C GLU A 573 6.27 -9.88 33.90
N GLU A 574 6.69 -8.61 33.84
CA GLU A 574 5.87 -7.40 33.93
C GLU A 574 4.76 -7.28 32.87
N TYR A 575 4.86 -8.00 31.74
CA TYR A 575 3.81 -8.01 30.72
C TYR A 575 2.84 -9.20 30.86
N ARG A 576 3.15 -10.24 31.65
CA ARG A 576 2.18 -11.29 31.99
C ARG A 576 1.06 -10.73 32.87
N GLU A 577 1.43 -9.93 33.87
CA GLU A 577 0.48 -9.28 34.78
C GLU A 577 -0.46 -8.28 34.07
N MET A 578 -0.01 -7.65 32.97
CA MET A 578 -0.79 -6.65 32.24
C MET A 578 -1.79 -7.25 31.25
N TYR A 579 -1.59 -8.51 30.83
CA TYR A 579 -2.37 -9.15 29.77
C TYR A 579 -3.10 -10.43 30.18
N GLY A 580 -2.94 -10.88 31.42
CA GLY A 580 -3.61 -12.04 32.00
C GLY A 580 -2.87 -13.34 31.70
N ASP A 581 -2.84 -14.24 32.69
CA ASP A 581 -2.26 -15.57 32.58
C ASP A 581 -3.10 -16.43 31.63
N ALA A 582 -2.71 -16.48 30.36
CA ALA A 582 -2.92 -17.68 29.57
C ALA A 582 -1.69 -18.56 29.78
N GLU A 583 -1.67 -19.32 30.89
CA GLU A 583 -0.75 -20.45 30.98
C GLU A 583 -1.12 -21.47 29.88
N PRO A 584 -0.13 -22.06 29.19
CA PRO A 584 -0.38 -23.13 28.24
C PRO A 584 -0.88 -24.36 29.00
N ALA A 585 -2.10 -24.80 28.70
CA ALA A 585 -2.57 -26.15 29.00
C ALA A 585 -2.23 -27.08 27.83
#